data_AF-A0A4R6ZS28-F1
#
_entry.id   AF-A0A4R6ZS28-F1
#
_cell.length_a   1.000
_cell.length_b   1.000
_cell.length_c   1.000
_cell.angle_alpha   90.00
_cell.angle_beta   90.00
_cell.angle_gamma   90.00
#
_symmetry.space_group_name_H-M   'P 1'
#
loop_
_entity.id
_entity.type
_entity.pdbx_description
1 polymer ?
#
loop_
_entity_poly.entity_id
_entity_poly.type
_entity_poly.pdbx_seq_one_letter_code
_entity_poly.pdbx_strand_id
1 'polypeptide(L)' 'MPVSIIIGMHGEVTRELLKSTNIIIARQDNVEFITFVPCENVTH' A
#
# COMPACT_ATOMS: atom_id res chain seq x y z
N MET A 1 3.37 -21.74 -5.48
CA MET A 1 2.76 -20.99 -4.36
C MET A 1 2.95 -19.51 -4.65
N PRO A 2 1.87 -18.71 -4.78
CA PRO A 2 2.01 -17.27 -4.97
C PRO A 2 2.46 -16.58 -3.66
N VAL A 3 3.40 -15.63 -3.77
CA VAL A 3 3.85 -14.81 -2.64
C VAL A 3 2.93 -13.60 -2.52
N SER A 4 2.40 -13.36 -1.33
CA SER A 4 1.64 -12.13 -1.02
C SER A 4 2.60 -11.03 -0.58
N ILE A 5 2.37 -9.80 -1.05
CA ILE A 5 3.23 -8.65 -0.79
C ILE A 5 2.44 -7.62 0.01
N ILE A 6 3.02 -7.16 1.13
CA ILE A 6 2.45 -6.09 1.95
C ILE A 6 3.42 -4.91 1.93
N ILE A 7 2.92 -3.72 1.59
CA ILE A 7 3.71 -2.48 1.56
C ILE A 7 3.20 -1.54 2.66
N GLY A 8 4.05 -1.24 3.64
CA GLY A 8 3.75 -0.28 4.70
C GLY A 8 4.51 1.03 4.52
N MET A 9 3.81 2.17 4.48
CA MET A 9 4.46 3.49 4.57
C MET A 9 3.67 4.48 5.41
N HIS A 10 4.36 5.52 5.85
CA HIS A 10 3.75 6.69 6.49
C HIS A 10 3.00 7.52 5.43
N GLY A 11 1.73 7.81 5.71
CA GLY A 11 0.88 8.60 4.82
C GLY A 11 0.54 7.94 3.47
N GLU A 12 0.07 8.74 2.53
CA GLU A 12 -0.57 8.26 1.29
C GLU A 12 0.42 7.85 0.17
N VAL A 13 1.73 7.83 0.48
CA VAL A 13 2.79 7.54 -0.51
C VAL A 13 2.58 6.16 -1.14
N THR A 14 2.10 5.18 -0.37
CA THR A 14 1.88 3.82 -0.87
C THR A 14 0.81 3.73 -1.94
N ARG A 15 -0.26 4.53 -1.86
CA ARG A 15 -1.35 4.52 -2.86
C ARG A 15 -0.85 5.02 -4.21
N GLU A 16 -0.11 6.13 -4.22
CA GLU A 16 0.41 6.70 -5.45
C GLU A 16 1.47 5.79 -6.10
N LEU A 17 2.29 5.11 -5.29
CA LEU A 17 3.21 4.09 -5.78
C LEU A 17 2.47 2.91 -6.42
N LEU A 18 1.46 2.34 -5.76
CA LEU A 18 0.68 1.24 -6.33
C LEU A 18 -0.03 1.65 -7.63
N LYS A 19 -0.57 2.87 -7.67
CA LYS A 19 -1.20 3.43 -8.87
C LYS A 19 -0.20 3.55 -10.02
N SER A 20 1.00 4.07 -9.74
CA SER A 20 2.09 4.17 -10.73
C SER A 20 2.52 2.79 -11.23
N THR A 21 2.76 1.85 -10.30
CA THR A 21 3.11 0.46 -10.62
C THR A 21 2.06 -0.21 -11.49
N ASN A 22 0.77 -0.05 -11.17
CA ASN A 22 -0.33 -0.63 -11.96
C ASN A 22 -0.41 -0.07 -13.39
N ILE A 23 0.04 1.16 -13.62
CA ILE A 23 0.13 1.74 -14.97
C ILE A 23 1.30 1.11 -15.76
N ILE A 24 2.42 0.84 -15.10
CA ILE A 24 3.65 0.36 -15.75
C ILE A 24 3.61 -1.14 -16.02
N ILE A 25 3.18 -1.95 -15.05
CA ILE A 25 3.29 -3.42 -15.09
C ILE A 25 1.92 -4.13 -15.01
N ALA A 26 0.84 -3.42 -15.28
CA ALA A 26 -0.53 -3.88 -15.10
C ALA A 26 -0.91 -4.17 -13.63
N ARG A 27 -2.18 -4.49 -13.41
CA ARG A 27 -2.76 -4.65 -12.06
C ARG A 27 -2.13 -5.80 -11.28
N GLN A 28 -1.78 -5.55 -10.03
CA GLN A 28 -1.22 -6.55 -9.11
C GLN A 28 -2.28 -7.02 -8.10
N ASP A 29 -2.76 -8.26 -8.20
CA ASP A 29 -3.82 -8.80 -7.32
C ASP A 29 -3.28 -9.48 -6.05
N ASN A 30 -1.96 -9.61 -5.91
CA ASN A 30 -1.28 -10.20 -4.74
C ASN A 30 -0.56 -9.16 -3.87
N VAL A 31 -0.92 -7.87 -4.01
CA VAL A 31 -0.31 -6.74 -3.30
C VAL A 31 -1.37 -5.99 -2.51
N GLU A 32 -1.13 -5.83 -1.20
CA GLU A 32 -1.91 -4.95 -0.32
C GLU A 32 -1.00 -3.89 0.32
N PHE A 33 -1.61 -2.80 0.80
CA PHE A 33 -0.90 -1.72 1.47
C PHE A 33 -1.51 -1.32 2.80
N ILE A 34 -0.62 -0.91 3.71
CA ILE A 34 -0.95 -0.33 4.99
C ILE A 34 -0.38 1.09 5.00
N THR A 35 -1.24 2.05 5.34
CA THR A 35 -0.87 3.45 5.44
C THR A 35 -0.90 3.85 6.90
N PHE A 36 0.25 4.25 7.44
CA PHE A 36 0.35 4.75 8.80
C PHE A 36 0.05 6.25 8.80
N VAL A 37 -1.09 6.66 9.34
CA VAL A 37 -1.43 8.07 9.50
C VAL A 37 -1.04 8.59 10.89
N PRO A 38 -0.60 9.86 11.03
CA PRO A 38 -0.42 10.45 12.34
C PRO A 38 -1.74 10.39 13.12
N CYS A 39 -1.66 10.07 14.41
CA CYS A 39 -2.80 9.93 15.33
C CYS A 39 -3.76 8.75 15.09
N GLU A 40 -3.41 7.75 14.28
CA GLU A 40 -4.25 6.57 14.04
C GLU A 40 -4.62 5.79 15.32
N ASN A 41 -3.76 5.88 16.35
CA ASN A 41 -3.92 5.22 17.65
C ASN A 41 -4.44 6.13 18.78
N VAL A 42 -4.82 7.37 18.51
CA VAL A 42 -5.11 8.39 19.56
C VAL A 42 -6.61 8.55 19.80
N THR A 43 -7.45 7.73 19.16
CA THR A 43 -8.93 7.78 19.31
C THR A 43 -9.53 6.57 20.01
N HIS A 44 -8.72 5.83 20.78
CA HIS A 44 -9.22 4.82 21.73
C HIS A 44 -9.52 5.42 23.09
#